data_AF-A0A4U6UES6-F1
#
_entry.id   AF-A0A4U6UES6-F1
#
_cell.length_a   1.000
_cell.length_b   1.000
_cell.length_c   1.000
_cell.angle_alpha   90.00
_cell.angle_beta   90.00
_cell.angle_gamma   90.00
#
_symmetry.space_group_name_H-M   'P 1'
#
loop_
_entity.id
_entity.type
_entity.pdbx_description
1 polymer ?
#
loop_
_entity_poly.entity_id
_entity_poly.type
_entity_poly.pdbx_seq_one_letter_code
_entity_poly.pdbx_strand_id
1 'polypeptide(L)'
;MGRVRSATLTLFGSNFEVDYGSEEQAFIVYKTLAVGKELQPDKVKREMTLSGSKLAVHFAAVDARFLRASFSAFVDLMGLATKLVEEYGVAKEGHS
;
A
#
# COMPACT_ATOMS: atom_id res chain seq x y z
N MET A 1 -6.39 -34.76 15.30
CA MET A 1 -7.20 -34.06 14.28
C MET A 1 -6.48 -32.76 13.90
N GLY A 2 -5.45 -32.83 13.05
CA GLY A 2 -4.67 -31.66 12.64
C GLY A 2 -5.43 -30.88 11.58
N ARG A 3 -5.82 -29.63 11.86
CA ARG A 3 -6.43 -28.74 10.87
C ARG A 3 -5.35 -28.40 9.83
N VAL A 4 -5.36 -29.09 8.69
CA VAL A 4 -4.57 -28.73 7.52
C VAL A 4 -4.97 -27.30 7.15
N ARG A 5 -4.07 -26.34 7.40
CA ARG A 5 -4.23 -24.98 6.88
C ARG A 5 -4.14 -25.12 5.37
N SER A 6 -5.28 -24.97 4.70
CA SER A 6 -5.36 -24.83 3.25
C SER A 6 -4.33 -23.78 2.84
N ALA A 7 -3.25 -24.21 2.20
CA ALA A 7 -2.34 -23.30 1.52
C ALA A 7 -3.15 -22.74 0.35
N THR A 8 -3.74 -21.55 0.53
CA THR A 8 -4.23 -20.78 -0.62
C THR A 8 -3.02 -20.59 -1.51
N LEU A 9 -3.00 -21.29 -2.65
CA LEU A 9 -1.93 -21.17 -3.63
C LEU A 9 -2.03 -19.77 -4.22
N THR A 10 -1.31 -18.81 -3.64
CA THR A 10 -1.14 -17.49 -4.25
C THR A 10 -0.39 -17.70 -5.56
N LEU A 11 -1.09 -17.53 -6.68
CA LEU A 11 -0.52 -17.72 -8.01
C LEU A 11 0.06 -16.42 -8.59
N PHE A 12 -0.42 -15.27 -8.12
CA PHE A 12 -0.07 -13.97 -8.66
C PHE A 12 0.38 -13.03 -7.55
N GLY A 13 1.49 -12.35 -7.77
CA GLY A 13 1.99 -11.33 -6.85
C GLY A 13 2.59 -10.15 -7.58
N SER A 14 2.59 -9.00 -6.91
CA SER A 14 3.24 -7.78 -7.38
C SER A 14 3.88 -7.08 -6.20
N ASN A 15 5.10 -6.58 -6.38
CA ASN A 15 5.85 -5.84 -5.38
C ASN A 15 6.31 -4.52 -5.99
N PHE A 16 6.19 -3.44 -5.24
CA PHE A 16 6.81 -2.18 -5.61
C PHE A 16 7.18 -1.36 -4.38
N GLU A 17 8.06 -0.39 -4.61
CA GLU A 17 8.55 0.54 -3.60
C GLU A 17 8.44 1.97 -4.15
N VAL A 18 8.07 2.90 -3.28
CA VAL A 18 8.09 4.33 -3.57
C VAL A 18 8.95 5.02 -2.51
N ASP A 19 9.92 5.80 -2.95
CA ASP A 19 10.71 6.67 -2.08
C ASP A 19 10.13 8.09 -2.13
N TYR A 20 9.67 8.58 -0.99
CA TYR A 20 9.09 9.91 -0.85
C TYR A 20 10.15 10.97 -0.53
N GLY A 21 11.42 10.60 -0.31
CA GLY A 21 12.49 11.53 0.05
C GLY A 21 12.39 12.16 1.45
N SER A 22 11.25 12.01 2.14
CA SER A 22 11.02 12.42 3.53
C SER A 22 10.28 11.32 4.29
N GLU A 23 10.77 10.99 5.50
CA GLU A 23 10.10 10.05 6.40
C GLU A 23 8.70 10.52 6.78
N GLU A 24 8.52 11.83 6.97
CA GLU A 24 7.23 12.42 7.32
C GLU A 24 6.22 12.24 6.19
N GLN A 25 6.62 12.54 4.95
CA GLN A 25 5.76 12.37 3.78
C GLN A 25 5.39 10.90 3.59
N ALA A 26 6.38 10.00 3.68
CA ALA A 26 6.16 8.57 3.58
C ALA A 26 5.20 8.06 4.69
N PHE A 27 5.32 8.60 5.91
CA PHE A 27 4.45 8.26 7.03
C PHE A 27 3.00 8.74 6.82
N ILE A 28 2.79 9.97 6.34
CA ILE A 28 1.46 10.49 6.06
C ILE A 28 0.78 9.66 4.96
N VAL A 29 1.51 9.34 3.87
CA VAL A 29 0.97 8.51 2.80
C VAL A 29 0.67 7.09 3.30
N TYR A 30 1.59 6.47 4.05
CA TYR A 30 1.37 5.16 4.67
C TYR A 30 0.11 5.15 5.53
N LYS A 31 -0.04 6.12 6.44
CA LYS A 31 -1.19 6.23 7.33
C LYS A 31 -2.50 6.40 6.56
N THR A 32 -2.49 7.21 5.51
CA THR A 32 -3.66 7.45 4.65
C THR A 32 -4.10 6.17 3.95
N LEU A 33 -3.15 5.38 3.45
CA LEU A 33 -3.42 4.17 2.69
C LEU A 33 -3.70 2.94 3.56
N ALA A 34 -3.21 2.91 4.81
CA ALA A 34 -3.36 1.77 5.73
C ALA A 34 -4.79 1.60 6.31
N VAL A 35 -5.67 2.59 6.13
CA VAL A 35 -7.01 2.61 6.75
C VAL A 35 -7.96 1.54 6.19
N GLY A 36 -7.72 1.04 4.97
CA GLY A 36 -8.60 0.08 4.30
C GLY A 36 -8.10 -1.37 4.34
N LYS A 37 -8.96 -2.30 4.78
CA LYS A 37 -8.79 -3.73 4.48
C LYS A 37 -9.25 -4.00 3.04
N GLU A 38 -8.62 -4.97 2.38
CA GLU A 38 -9.08 -5.45 1.08
C GLU A 38 -10.53 -5.98 1.18
N LEU A 39 -11.35 -5.68 0.18
CA LEU A 39 -12.77 -6.08 0.14
C LEU A 39 -12.95 -7.61 0.15
N GLN A 40 -11.97 -8.35 -0.38
CA GLN A 40 -11.97 -9.81 -0.48
C GLN A 40 -10.62 -10.38 0.00
N PRO A 41 -10.36 -10.41 1.32
CA PRO A 41 -9.06 -10.76 1.89
C PRO A 41 -8.67 -12.24 1.69
N ASP A 42 -9.62 -13.09 1.30
CA ASP A 42 -9.41 -14.47 0.87
C ASP A 42 -8.94 -14.59 -0.59
N LYS A 43 -9.19 -13.56 -1.42
CA LYS A 43 -8.83 -13.52 -2.84
C LYS A 43 -7.61 -12.68 -3.14
N VAL A 44 -7.44 -11.58 -2.41
CA VAL A 44 -6.31 -10.67 -2.54
C VAL A 44 -5.89 -10.15 -1.18
N LYS A 45 -4.59 -10.09 -0.95
CA LYS A 45 -3.96 -9.54 0.23
C LYS A 45 -2.97 -8.48 -0.18
N ARG A 46 -2.89 -7.44 0.65
CA ARG A 46 -1.92 -6.37 0.55
C ARG A 46 -1.19 -6.25 1.88
N GLU A 47 0.13 -6.21 1.79
CA GLU A 47 1.02 -5.92 2.91
C GLU A 47 1.80 -4.66 2.58
N MET A 48 1.95 -3.78 3.56
CA MET A 48 2.64 -2.51 3.43
C MET A 48 3.67 -2.39 4.54
N THR A 49 4.89 -2.00 4.19
CA THR A 49 5.97 -1.76 5.14
C THR A 49 6.55 -0.38 4.88
N LEU A 50 6.74 0.39 5.95
CA LEU A 50 7.40 1.69 5.91
C LEU A 50 8.80 1.56 6.51
N SER A 51 9.82 2.02 5.79
CA SER A 51 11.22 2.03 6.24
C SER A 51 11.86 3.37 5.86
N GLY A 52 11.96 4.29 6.83
CA GLY A 52 12.40 5.65 6.57
C GLY A 52 11.47 6.36 5.58
N SER A 53 12.02 6.90 4.50
CA SER A 53 11.27 7.56 3.41
C SER A 53 10.63 6.59 2.41
N LYS A 54 10.82 5.28 2.57
CA LYS A 54 10.42 4.26 1.59
C LYS A 54 9.18 3.50 2.04
N LEU A 55 8.18 3.46 1.16
CA LEU A 55 6.98 2.64 1.29
C LEU A 55 7.09 1.44 0.35
N ALA A 56 7.19 0.23 0.91
CA ALA A 56 7.15 -1.02 0.18
C ALA A 56 5.76 -1.65 0.27
N VAL A 57 5.24 -2.15 -0.85
CA VAL A 57 3.92 -2.77 -0.94
C VAL A 57 4.01 -4.12 -1.65
N HIS A 58 3.45 -5.15 -1.03
CA HIS A 58 3.32 -6.49 -1.58
C HIS A 58 1.85 -6.85 -1.76
N PHE A 59 1.47 -7.23 -2.97
CA PHE A 59 0.19 -7.85 -3.28
C PHE A 59 0.33 -9.34 -3.55
N ALA A 60 -0.63 -10.11 -3.06
CA ALA A 60 -0.76 -11.54 -3.27
C ALA A 60 -2.22 -11.86 -3.62
N ALA A 61 -2.48 -12.52 -4.76
CA ALA A 61 -3.83 -12.88 -5.18
C ALA A 61 -3.93 -14.30 -5.76
N VAL A 62 -5.16 -14.83 -5.71
CA VAL A 62 -5.49 -16.17 -6.25
C VAL A 62 -5.60 -16.19 -7.77
N ASP A 63 -5.90 -15.04 -8.40
CA ASP A 63 -5.90 -14.89 -9.85
C ASP A 63 -5.48 -13.46 -10.27
N ALA A 64 -5.10 -13.31 -11.55
CA ALA A 64 -4.64 -12.04 -12.11
C ALA A 64 -5.69 -10.93 -12.11
N ARG A 65 -6.99 -11.26 -12.11
CA ARG A 65 -8.07 -10.27 -12.13
C ARG A 65 -8.21 -9.60 -10.78
N PHE A 66 -8.14 -10.36 -9.69
CA PHE A 66 -8.13 -9.81 -8.34
C PHE A 66 -6.89 -8.96 -8.08
N LEU A 67 -5.71 -9.42 -8.52
CA LEU A 67 -4.48 -8.63 -8.44
C LEU A 67 -4.63 -7.31 -9.19
N ARG A 68 -5.07 -7.34 -10.47
CA ARG A 68 -5.24 -6.14 -11.29
C ARG A 68 -6.21 -5.15 -10.66
N ALA A 69 -7.39 -5.61 -10.22
CA ALA A 69 -8.41 -4.74 -9.66
C ALA A 69 -7.95 -4.05 -8.37
N SER A 70 -7.38 -4.80 -7.43
CA SER A 70 -6.90 -4.26 -6.15
C SER A 70 -5.67 -3.36 -6.33
N PHE A 71 -4.70 -3.79 -7.15
CA PHE A 71 -3.50 -3.00 -7.45
C PHE A 71 -3.84 -1.66 -8.11
N SER A 72 -4.69 -1.66 -9.15
CA SER A 72 -5.09 -0.42 -9.84
C SER A 72 -5.76 0.56 -8.88
N ALA A 73 -6.74 0.10 -8.10
CA ALA A 73 -7.41 0.94 -7.10
C ALA A 73 -6.44 1.50 -6.06
N PHE A 74 -5.47 0.69 -5.61
CA PHE A 74 -4.45 1.14 -4.66
C PHE A 74 -3.53 2.21 -5.26
N VAL A 75 -3.04 2.02 -6.47
CA VAL A 75 -2.15 3.00 -7.13
C VAL A 75 -2.87 4.32 -7.40
N ASP A 76 -4.16 4.28 -7.75
CA ASP A 76 -4.98 5.48 -7.90
C ASP A 76 -5.08 6.26 -6.57
N LEU A 77 -5.39 5.56 -5.46
CA LEU A 77 -5.44 6.16 -4.12
C LEU A 77 -4.07 6.67 -3.65
N MET A 78 -3.00 5.92 -3.93
CA MET A 78 -1.64 6.34 -3.63
C MET A 78 -1.27 7.61 -4.38
N GLY A 79 -1.59 7.70 -5.68
CA GLY A 79 -1.36 8.91 -6.46
C GLY A 79 -2.09 10.13 -5.91
N LEU A 80 -3.32 9.95 -5.41
CA LEU A 80 -4.06 11.02 -4.74
C LEU A 80 -3.43 11.42 -3.41
N ALA A 81 -3.06 10.45 -2.56
CA ALA A 81 -2.41 10.70 -1.28
C ALA A 81 -1.05 11.41 -1.46
N THR A 82 -0.25 10.98 -2.43
CA THR A 82 1.02 11.61 -2.79
C THR A 82 0.81 13.07 -3.19
N LYS A 83 -0.13 13.35 -4.10
CA LYS A 83 -0.42 14.74 -4.51
C LYS A 83 -0.86 15.62 -3.34
N LEU A 84 -1.68 15.08 -2.43
CA LEU A 84 -2.12 15.80 -1.24
C LEU A 84 -0.93 16.16 -0.33
N VAL A 85 0.02 15.24 -0.16
CA VAL A 85 1.22 15.47 0.66
C VAL A 85 2.20 16.42 -0.04
N GLU A 86 2.32 16.37 -1.37
CA GLU A 86 3.13 17.33 -2.12
C GLU A 86 2.55 18.75 -2.07
N GLU A 87 1.23 18.88 -2.12
CA GLU A 87 0.54 20.18 -2.15
C GLU A 87 0.37 20.79 -0.74
N TYR A 88 0.15 19.96 0.28
CA TYR A 88 -0.21 20.40 1.64
C TYR A 88 0.66 19.84 2.77
N GLY A 89 1.53 18.86 2.49
CA GLY A 89 2.33 18.15 3.49
C GLY A 89 3.53 18.93 4.02
N VAL A 90 3.63 20.23 3.72
CA VAL A 90 4.55 21.16 4.37
C VAL A 90 3.72 22.24 5.06
N ALA A 91 3.39 22.01 6.34
CA ALA A 91 3.18 23.16 7.21
C ALA A 91 4.50 23.94 7.19
N LYS A 92 4.49 25.11 6.55
CA LYS A 92 5.64 26.01 6.49
C LYS A 92 6.09 26.30 7.92
N GLU A 93 7.17 25.68 8.38
CA GLU A 93 7.91 26.19 9.52
C GLU A 93 8.51 27.55 9.12
N GLY A 94 8.25 28.54 9.96
CA GLY A 94 8.30 29.96 9.63
C GLY A 94 9.67 30.45 9.16
N HIS A 95 9.63 31.35 8.17
CA HIS A 95 10.60 32.42 8.12
C HIS A 95 10.33 33.35 9.32
N SER A 96 11.19 33.26 10.34
CA SER A 96 11.46 34.38 11.24
C SER A 96 12.84 34.94 10.94
#